data_AF-A0A7S4UXL7-F1
#
_entry.id   AF-A0A7S4UXL7-F1
#
_cell.length_a   1.000
_cell.length_b   1.000
_cell.length_c   1.000
_cell.angle_alpha   90.00
_cell.angle_beta   90.00
_cell.angle_gamma   90.00
#
_symmetry.space_group_name_H-M   'P 1'
#
loop_
_entity.id
_entity.type
_entity.pdbx_description
1 polymer ?
#
loop_
_entity_poly.entity_id
_entity_poly.type
_entity_poly.pdbx_seq_one_letter_code
_entity_poly.pdbx_strand_id
1 'polypeptide(L)'
;SGLKRLERILYPPKGSSVLHAVGNHDIGIGHSFCAACAERFERRISRFPLNSAFLFDNFTVVTIDAPSLGGYVDPFIYRTLMDRRDKTSKFVASLRYKDSEARNAQQGYVECEEEGEARQAESAVGGRLQGKACRAGKRTDIHRLCSPRILMTHIPLWRATSSDCGRMRNPRKPFMNFLIRSTYQTMLHPQVTSMILDSVRPSLVLSG
;
A
#
# COMPACT_ATOMS: atom_id res chain seq x y z
N SER A 1 -24.92 -3.29 -11.41
CA SER A 1 -23.82 -2.40 -10.96
C SER A 1 -22.56 -2.74 -11.76
N GLY A 2 -21.62 -1.81 -11.88
CA GLY A 2 -20.34 -2.03 -12.58
C GLY A 2 -19.51 -3.19 -12.01
N LEU A 3 -19.54 -3.40 -10.69
CA LEU A 3 -18.86 -4.54 -10.04
C LEU A 3 -19.34 -5.91 -10.54
N LYS A 4 -20.66 -6.12 -10.61
CA LYS A 4 -21.26 -7.38 -11.11
C LYS A 4 -20.93 -7.63 -12.58
N ARG A 5 -20.53 -6.61 -13.32
CA ARG A 5 -20.04 -6.74 -14.70
C ARG A 5 -18.56 -7.13 -14.71
N LEU A 6 -17.74 -6.51 -13.86
CA LEU A 6 -16.32 -6.84 -13.70
C LEU A 6 -16.11 -8.30 -13.25
N GLU A 7 -16.81 -8.73 -12.20
CA GLU A 7 -16.72 -10.11 -11.67
C GLU A 7 -17.13 -11.15 -12.72
N ARG A 8 -18.07 -10.79 -13.59
CA ARG A 8 -18.52 -11.63 -14.72
C ARG A 8 -17.58 -11.58 -15.92
N ILE A 9 -16.60 -10.69 -15.97
CA ILE A 9 -15.61 -10.67 -17.07
C ILE A 9 -14.34 -11.38 -16.61
N LEU A 10 -13.89 -11.06 -15.39
CA LEU A 10 -12.65 -11.61 -14.85
C LEU A 10 -12.81 -13.04 -14.32
N TYR A 11 -14.04 -13.48 -14.02
CA TYR A 11 -14.35 -14.81 -13.49
C TYR A 11 -13.31 -15.33 -12.48
N PRO A 12 -13.06 -14.59 -11.36
CA PRO A 12 -12.10 -15.04 -10.38
C PRO A 12 -12.51 -16.42 -9.84
N PRO A 13 -11.56 -17.36 -9.66
CA PRO A 13 -11.85 -18.67 -9.09
C PRO A 13 -12.61 -18.55 -7.76
N LYS A 14 -13.49 -19.53 -7.49
CA LYS A 14 -14.21 -19.57 -6.21
C LYS A 14 -13.19 -19.63 -5.06
N GLY A 15 -13.36 -18.76 -4.07
CA GLY A 15 -12.45 -18.66 -2.92
C GLY A 15 -11.32 -17.62 -3.09
N SER A 16 -11.16 -17.01 -4.27
CA SER A 16 -10.19 -15.93 -4.45
C SER A 16 -10.62 -14.66 -3.72
N SER A 17 -9.66 -14.00 -3.06
CA SER A 17 -9.83 -12.63 -2.56
C SER A 17 -9.45 -11.64 -3.66
N VAL A 18 -10.32 -10.66 -3.92
CA VAL A 18 -10.07 -9.60 -4.90
C VAL A 18 -9.78 -8.30 -4.16
N LEU A 19 -8.62 -7.73 -4.45
CA LEU A 19 -8.18 -6.45 -3.93
C LEU A 19 -8.26 -5.39 -5.04
N HIS A 20 -8.84 -4.24 -4.72
CA HIS A 20 -9.04 -3.16 -5.67
C HIS A 20 -8.18 -1.95 -5.30
N ALA A 21 -7.42 -1.44 -6.26
CA ALA A 21 -6.80 -0.12 -6.18
C ALA A 21 -7.71 0.89 -6.91
N VAL A 22 -8.02 2.00 -6.26
CA VAL A 22 -8.92 3.01 -6.82
C VAL A 22 -8.17 3.95 -7.78
N GLY A 23 -8.78 4.24 -8.93
CA GLY A 23 -8.23 5.13 -9.95
C GLY A 23 -8.91 6.51 -9.99
N ASN A 24 -8.27 7.43 -10.71
CA ASN A 24 -8.84 8.76 -10.95
C ASN A 24 -10.11 8.72 -11.81
N HIS A 25 -10.35 7.66 -12.60
CA HIS A 25 -11.62 7.44 -13.29
C HIS A 25 -12.75 6.96 -12.37
N ASP A 26 -12.42 6.40 -11.21
CA ASP A 26 -13.43 5.91 -10.26
C ASP A 26 -13.96 7.02 -9.36
N ILE A 27 -13.05 7.87 -8.85
CA ILE A 27 -13.36 8.84 -7.79
C ILE A 27 -12.95 10.28 -8.10
N GLY A 28 -12.37 10.53 -9.28
CA GLY A 28 -11.82 11.84 -9.64
C GLY A 28 -10.50 12.15 -8.92
N ILE A 29 -9.91 13.30 -9.23
CA ILE A 29 -8.64 13.79 -8.67
C ILE A 29 -8.63 15.31 -8.61
N GLY A 30 -8.05 15.89 -7.55
CA GLY A 30 -8.02 17.34 -7.33
C GLY A 30 -9.43 17.96 -7.37
N HIS A 31 -9.63 18.99 -8.21
CA HIS A 31 -10.91 19.70 -8.36
C HIS A 31 -12.09 18.81 -8.79
N SER A 32 -11.82 17.69 -9.48
CA SER A 32 -12.86 16.76 -9.94
C SER A 32 -13.22 15.67 -8.92
N PHE A 33 -12.63 15.72 -7.73
CA PHE A 33 -12.83 14.68 -6.73
C PHE A 33 -14.31 14.52 -6.34
N CYS A 34 -14.82 13.30 -6.43
CA CYS A 34 -16.18 12.93 -6.10
C CYS A 34 -16.23 12.13 -4.79
N ALA A 35 -16.53 12.81 -3.69
CA ALA A 35 -16.63 12.18 -2.36
C ALA A 35 -17.63 11.01 -2.33
N ALA A 36 -18.82 11.19 -2.90
CA ALA A 36 -19.83 10.13 -2.98
C ALA A 36 -19.37 8.93 -3.83
N CYS A 37 -18.53 9.16 -4.84
CA CYS A 37 -17.95 8.08 -5.66
C CYS A 37 -16.93 7.28 -4.84
N ALA A 38 -16.09 7.96 -4.06
CA ALA A 38 -15.13 7.32 -3.15
C ALA A 38 -15.83 6.48 -2.07
N GLU A 39 -16.85 7.02 -1.40
CA GLU A 39 -17.65 6.25 -0.44
C GLU A 39 -18.34 5.05 -1.07
N ARG A 40 -18.91 5.23 -2.28
CA ARG A 40 -19.54 4.13 -3.02
C ARG A 40 -18.52 3.06 -3.38
N PHE A 41 -17.31 3.44 -3.79
CA PHE A 41 -16.24 2.51 -4.12
C PHE A 41 -15.84 1.72 -2.87
N GLU A 42 -15.56 2.39 -1.76
CA GLU A 42 -15.21 1.74 -0.48
C GLU A 42 -16.27 0.78 0.03
N ARG A 43 -17.56 1.15 -0.08
CA ARG A 43 -18.65 0.35 0.50
C ARG A 43 -19.12 -0.79 -0.38
N ARG A 44 -19.01 -0.66 -1.71
CA ARG A 44 -19.65 -1.59 -2.65
C ARG A 44 -18.70 -2.28 -3.60
N ILE A 45 -17.52 -1.71 -3.87
CA ILE A 45 -16.57 -2.24 -4.85
C ILE A 45 -15.39 -2.85 -4.11
N SER A 46 -14.76 -2.07 -3.25
CA SER A 46 -13.70 -2.57 -2.41
C SER A 46 -14.30 -3.38 -1.27
N ARG A 47 -13.82 -4.61 -1.11
CA ARG A 47 -14.09 -5.43 0.08
C ARG A 47 -13.22 -5.01 1.28
N PHE A 48 -12.28 -4.10 1.04
CA PHE A 48 -11.27 -3.63 1.98
C PHE A 48 -11.15 -2.10 1.96
N PRO A 49 -10.57 -1.45 2.98
CA PRO A 49 -10.25 -0.03 2.91
C PRO A 49 -9.32 0.30 1.73
N LEU A 50 -9.43 1.49 1.12
CA LEU A 50 -8.59 1.88 -0.02
C LEU A 50 -7.09 1.89 0.33
N ASN A 51 -6.80 2.33 1.55
CA ASN A 51 -5.48 2.25 2.17
C ASN A 51 -5.41 0.99 3.01
N SER A 52 -4.64 0.00 2.57
CA SER A 52 -4.58 -1.28 3.26
C SER A 52 -3.23 -1.96 3.07
N ALA A 53 -2.87 -2.83 4.00
CA ALA A 53 -1.69 -3.68 3.85
C ALA A 53 -2.04 -5.09 4.33
N PHE A 54 -1.88 -6.09 3.50
CA PHE A 54 -2.23 -7.48 3.78
C PHE A 54 -1.00 -8.35 3.76
N LEU A 55 -0.78 -9.10 4.83
CA LEU A 55 0.22 -10.15 4.82
C LEU A 55 -0.34 -11.31 4.00
N PHE A 56 0.36 -11.67 2.94
CA PHE A 56 0.09 -12.81 2.10
C PHE A 56 1.37 -13.65 2.05
N ASP A 57 1.34 -14.77 2.78
CA ASP A 57 2.50 -15.63 2.98
C ASP A 57 3.72 -14.84 3.51
N ASN A 58 4.79 -14.73 2.72
CA ASN A 58 6.02 -14.00 3.03
C ASN A 58 6.09 -12.60 2.42
N PHE A 59 5.02 -12.09 1.80
CA PHE A 59 4.95 -10.73 1.25
C PHE A 59 3.85 -9.92 1.91
N THR A 60 4.06 -8.61 2.01
CA THR A 60 2.99 -7.67 2.37
C THR A 60 2.52 -6.91 1.14
N VAL A 61 1.27 -7.11 0.75
CA VAL A 61 0.62 -6.37 -0.35
C VAL A 61 0.01 -5.09 0.21
N VAL A 62 0.42 -3.94 -0.33
CA VAL A 62 0.00 -2.61 0.11
C VAL A 62 -0.83 -1.94 -0.99
N THR A 63 -2.03 -1.47 -0.67
CA THR A 63 -2.81 -0.57 -1.55
C THR A 63 -2.86 0.83 -0.98
N ILE A 64 -2.87 1.81 -1.87
CA ILE A 64 -3.00 3.22 -1.52
C ILE A 64 -4.09 3.91 -2.34
N ASP A 65 -4.81 4.82 -1.69
CA ASP A 65 -5.71 5.78 -2.33
C ASP A 65 -4.89 6.89 -3.02
N ALA A 66 -4.30 6.53 -4.16
CA ALA A 66 -3.46 7.45 -4.93
C ALA A 66 -4.20 8.70 -5.44
N PRO A 67 -5.47 8.64 -5.90
CA PRO A 67 -6.18 9.85 -6.31
C PRO A 67 -6.27 10.91 -5.21
N SER A 68 -6.41 10.50 -3.94
CA SER A 68 -6.40 11.44 -2.80
C SER A 68 -5.06 12.16 -2.58
N LEU A 69 -3.96 11.57 -3.04
CA LEU A 69 -2.62 12.17 -2.97
C LEU A 69 -2.27 13.03 -4.21
N GLY A 70 -3.04 12.90 -5.29
CA GLY A 70 -2.82 13.62 -6.54
C GLY A 70 -3.66 14.89 -6.68
N GLY A 71 -3.47 15.56 -7.82
CA GLY A 71 -4.19 16.77 -8.20
C GLY A 71 -3.72 18.03 -7.47
N TYR A 72 -3.97 19.17 -8.12
CA TYR A 72 -3.86 20.47 -7.47
C TYR A 72 -5.02 20.63 -6.48
N VAL A 73 -4.71 21.19 -5.32
CA VAL A 73 -5.69 21.51 -4.29
C VAL A 73 -5.97 22.99 -4.36
N ASP A 74 -7.16 23.35 -4.82
CA ASP A 74 -7.72 24.65 -4.49
C ASP A 74 -7.88 24.77 -2.97
N PRO A 75 -7.51 25.90 -2.36
CA PRO A 75 -7.86 26.21 -0.97
C PRO A 75 -9.36 26.06 -0.65
N PHE A 76 -10.24 26.16 -1.64
CA PHE A 76 -11.69 25.98 -1.50
C PHE A 76 -12.19 24.53 -1.72
N ILE A 77 -11.33 23.58 -2.08
CA ILE A 77 -11.76 22.18 -2.31
C ILE A 77 -12.05 21.47 -0.99
N TYR A 78 -13.28 20.93 -0.95
CA TYR A 78 -13.84 19.91 -0.07
C TYR A 78 -12.93 19.35 1.05
N ARG A 79 -13.30 19.68 2.29
CA ARG A 79 -12.84 19.07 3.55
C ARG A 79 -12.64 17.55 3.44
N THR A 80 -13.54 16.85 2.74
CA THR A 80 -13.45 15.39 2.53
C THR A 80 -12.19 14.96 1.76
N LEU A 81 -11.78 15.68 0.71
CA LEU A 81 -10.54 15.34 -0.02
C LEU A 81 -9.33 15.55 0.90
N MET A 82 -9.31 16.64 1.68
CA MET A 82 -8.23 16.90 2.62
C MET A 82 -8.17 15.83 3.72
N ASP A 83 -9.30 15.44 4.29
CA ASP A 83 -9.37 14.38 5.29
C ASP A 83 -8.87 13.04 4.73
N ARG A 84 -9.20 12.72 3.47
CA ARG A 84 -8.74 11.49 2.81
C ARG A 84 -7.26 11.55 2.48
N ARG A 85 -6.75 12.70 2.03
CA ARG A 85 -5.33 12.94 1.81
C ARG A 85 -4.56 12.76 3.11
N ASP A 86 -5.00 13.37 4.21
CA ASP A 86 -4.38 13.23 5.52
C ASP A 86 -4.39 11.78 6.02
N LYS A 87 -5.53 11.08 5.91
CA LYS A 87 -5.62 9.63 6.22
C LYS A 87 -4.63 8.80 5.40
N THR A 88 -4.52 9.10 4.11
CA THR A 88 -3.62 8.37 3.21
C THR A 88 -2.16 8.66 3.53
N SER A 89 -1.80 9.92 3.75
CA SER A 89 -0.46 10.33 4.17
C SER A 89 -0.06 9.70 5.50
N LYS A 90 -0.97 9.68 6.49
CA LYS A 90 -0.75 9.02 7.78
C LYS A 90 -0.57 7.52 7.65
N PHE A 91 -1.37 6.87 6.80
CA PHE A 91 -1.21 5.44 6.50
C PHE A 91 0.14 5.15 5.87
N VAL A 92 0.52 5.89 4.82
CA VAL A 92 1.83 5.75 4.17
C VAL A 92 2.95 5.99 5.18
N ALA A 93 2.85 7.04 6.00
CA ALA A 93 3.82 7.32 7.05
C ALA A 93 3.88 6.21 8.11
N SER A 94 2.77 5.56 8.46
CA SER A 94 2.77 4.42 9.39
C SER A 94 3.49 3.19 8.85
N LEU A 95 3.66 3.10 7.52
CA LEU A 95 4.45 2.05 6.88
C LEU A 95 5.95 2.36 6.89
N ARG A 96 6.37 3.57 7.27
CA ARG A 96 7.79 3.89 7.46
C ARG A 96 8.38 2.91 8.46
N TYR A 97 9.42 2.23 8.01
CA TYR A 97 10.20 1.33 8.83
C TYR A 97 10.86 2.13 9.97
N LYS A 98 10.73 1.68 11.22
CA LYS A 98 11.64 2.13 12.28
C LYS A 98 12.90 1.28 12.17
N ASP A 99 13.95 1.82 11.56
CA ASP A 99 15.22 1.12 11.30
C ASP A 99 15.82 0.44 12.56
N SER A 100 15.45 0.87 13.77
CA SER A 100 15.88 0.28 15.04
C SER A 100 15.17 -1.04 15.42
N GLU A 101 13.91 -1.24 15.03
CA GLU A 101 13.14 -2.44 15.42
C GLU A 101 13.46 -3.63 14.51
N ALA A 102 13.84 -3.35 13.27
CA ALA A 102 14.18 -4.35 12.27
C ALA A 102 15.59 -4.91 12.36
N ARG A 103 16.59 -4.08 12.66
CA ARG A 103 17.95 -4.58 12.93
C ARG A 103 17.93 -5.58 14.09
N ASN A 104 17.13 -5.31 15.11
CA ASN A 104 16.94 -6.24 16.22
C ASN A 104 16.10 -7.48 15.85
N ALA A 105 15.10 -7.37 14.96
CA ALA A 105 14.32 -8.51 14.47
C ALA A 105 15.13 -9.42 13.52
N GLN A 106 16.01 -8.84 12.71
CA GLN A 106 16.86 -9.54 11.75
C GLN A 106 18.08 -10.19 12.44
N GLN A 107 18.50 -9.64 13.58
CA GLN A 107 19.51 -10.24 14.47
C GLN A 107 18.92 -11.28 15.43
N GLY A 108 17.57 -11.36 15.52
CA GLY A 108 16.81 -12.39 16.22
C GLY A 108 16.32 -13.53 15.32
N TYR A 109 16.77 -13.61 14.06
CA TYR A 109 16.55 -14.76 13.17
C TYR A 109 17.48 -15.94 13.53
N VAL A 110 17.70 -16.14 14.83
CA VAL A 110 18.30 -17.34 15.39
C VAL A 110 17.13 -18.31 15.64
N GLU A 111 17.05 -19.32 14.77
CA GLU A 111 16.33 -20.58 14.92
C GLU A 111 14.94 -20.53 15.58
N CYS A 112 13.90 -20.39 14.75
CA CYS A 112 12.62 -21.02 15.09
C CYS A 112 12.77 -22.51 14.77
N GLU A 113 13.32 -23.29 15.70
CA GLU A 113 13.23 -24.75 15.68
C GLU A 113 11.75 -25.15 15.56
N GLU A 114 11.48 -26.09 14.64
CA GLU A 114 10.20 -26.78 14.54
C GLU A 114 10.06 -27.71 15.74
N GLU A 115 9.36 -27.29 16.79
CA GLU A 115 8.84 -28.22 17.81
C GLU A 115 7.37 -27.87 18.04
N GLY A 116 6.41 -28.77 17.81
CA GLY A 116 6.35 -30.09 18.42
C GLY A 116 5.34 -29.98 19.59
N GLU A 117 4.32 -30.83 19.58
CA GLU A 117 3.22 -30.79 20.55
C GLU A 117 3.67 -30.85 22.03
N ALA A 118 3.00 -30.02 22.83
CA ALA A 118 2.53 -30.31 24.19
C ALA A 118 3.39 -30.00 25.44
N ARG A 119 2.65 -29.51 26.44
CA ARG A 119 2.75 -29.71 27.91
C ARG A 119 3.38 -28.61 28.77
N GLN A 120 2.71 -28.45 29.90
CA GLN A 120 2.97 -27.60 31.06
C GLN A 120 4.30 -27.96 31.73
N ALA A 121 5.03 -26.97 32.26
CA ALA A 121 5.80 -27.10 33.49
C ALA A 121 6.18 -25.73 34.07
N GLU A 122 5.96 -25.58 35.37
CA GLU A 122 6.39 -24.48 36.22
C GLU A 122 7.88 -24.58 36.59
N SER A 123 8.44 -23.44 37.03
CA SER A 123 9.51 -23.28 38.02
C SER A 123 10.93 -23.75 37.66
N ALA A 124 11.85 -22.78 37.49
CA ALA A 124 13.12 -22.73 38.24
C ALA A 124 13.92 -21.45 37.93
N VAL A 125 14.03 -20.61 38.97
CA VAL A 125 15.15 -19.78 39.43
C VAL A 125 16.43 -19.71 38.55
N GLY A 126 16.84 -18.47 38.25
CA GLY A 126 18.26 -18.07 38.30
C GLY A 126 18.85 -17.47 37.02
N GLY A 127 18.90 -16.15 36.91
CA GLY A 127 19.73 -15.48 35.89
C GLY A 127 19.28 -14.08 35.51
N ARG A 128 19.95 -13.07 36.05
CA ARG A 128 19.77 -11.65 35.78
C ARG A 128 20.28 -11.27 34.38
N LEU A 129 19.37 -10.89 33.48
CA LEU A 129 19.62 -9.83 32.50
C LEU A 129 18.34 -9.01 32.35
N GLN A 130 18.40 -7.76 32.81
CA GLN A 130 17.37 -6.74 32.54
C GLN A 130 17.47 -6.32 31.07
N GLY A 131 17.00 -7.20 30.17
CA GLY A 131 16.65 -6.83 28.81
C GLY A 131 15.27 -6.20 28.83
N LYS A 132 15.16 -4.93 28.43
CA LYS A 132 13.87 -4.25 28.25
C LYS A 132 13.03 -5.09 27.29
N ALA A 133 11.94 -5.65 27.79
CA ALA A 133 10.98 -6.40 27.00
C ALA A 133 10.53 -5.55 25.80
N CYS A 134 10.89 -5.95 24.59
CA CYS A 134 10.11 -5.59 23.42
C CYS A 134 8.72 -6.13 23.70
N ARG A 135 7.74 -5.25 23.95
CA ARG A 135 6.34 -5.65 24.05
C ARG A 135 6.03 -6.38 22.76
N ALA A 136 5.83 -7.68 22.86
CA ALA A 136 5.50 -8.54 21.74
C ALA A 136 4.24 -8.00 21.08
N GLY A 137 4.41 -7.27 19.98
CA GLY A 137 3.36 -7.18 18.96
C GLY A 137 3.00 -8.61 18.56
N LYS A 138 1.74 -8.85 18.17
CA LYS A 138 1.34 -10.20 17.76
C LYS A 138 2.31 -10.66 16.65
N ARG A 139 2.68 -11.95 16.63
CA ARG A 139 3.64 -12.54 15.68
C ARG A 139 3.35 -12.14 14.21
N THR A 140 2.08 -11.88 13.88
CA THR A 140 1.59 -11.36 12.59
C THR A 140 2.04 -9.93 12.27
N ASP A 141 2.15 -9.06 13.27
CA ASP A 141 2.50 -7.64 13.11
C ASP A 141 3.98 -7.48 12.76
N ILE A 142 4.84 -8.32 13.36
CA ILE A 142 6.29 -8.34 13.11
C ILE A 142 6.59 -8.87 11.69
N HIS A 143 5.91 -9.94 11.27
CA HIS A 143 6.08 -10.50 9.92
C HIS A 143 5.59 -9.55 8.82
N ARG A 144 4.50 -8.80 9.08
CA ARG A 144 4.00 -7.75 8.18
C ARG A 144 4.97 -6.58 8.02
N LEU A 145 5.73 -6.26 9.06
CA LEU A 145 6.73 -5.18 9.00
C LEU A 145 7.99 -5.63 8.25
N CYS A 146 8.46 -6.86 8.47
CA CYS A 146 9.77 -7.32 7.95
C CYS A 146 9.69 -8.05 6.60
N SER A 147 8.50 -8.34 6.10
CA SER A 147 8.33 -8.97 4.79
C SER A 147 8.58 -7.99 3.63
N PRO A 148 9.11 -8.46 2.49
CA PRO A 148 9.13 -7.70 1.25
C PRO A 148 7.73 -7.18 0.90
N ARG A 149 7.66 -5.91 0.45
CA ARG A 149 6.39 -5.22 0.20
C ARG A 149 6.10 -5.10 -1.29
N ILE A 150 4.88 -5.45 -1.68
CA ILE A 150 4.36 -5.24 -3.04
C ILE A 150 3.40 -4.06 -2.97
N LEU A 151 3.73 -2.96 -3.64
CA LEU A 151 2.86 -1.79 -3.72
C LEU A 151 1.93 -1.90 -4.92
N MET A 152 0.62 -1.77 -4.70
CA MET A 152 -0.42 -1.72 -5.71
C MET A 152 -1.08 -0.34 -5.74
N THR A 153 -1.11 0.29 -6.91
CA THR A 153 -1.79 1.58 -7.08
C THR A 153 -2.31 1.77 -8.50
N HIS A 154 -3.49 2.35 -8.68
CA HIS A 154 -4.04 2.55 -10.02
C HIS A 154 -3.42 3.77 -10.72
N ILE A 155 -2.91 4.76 -9.97
CA ILE A 155 -2.21 5.90 -10.59
C ILE A 155 -0.71 5.60 -10.57
N PRO A 156 -0.04 5.53 -11.74
CA PRO A 156 1.40 5.32 -11.82
C PRO A 156 2.20 6.26 -10.93
N LEU A 157 3.27 5.74 -10.34
CA LEU A 157 4.27 6.58 -9.68
C LEU A 157 5.02 7.44 -10.71
N TRP A 158 5.57 8.56 -10.26
CA TRP A 158 6.38 9.42 -11.11
C TRP A 158 7.59 8.67 -11.66
N ARG A 159 7.90 8.89 -12.94
CA ARG A 159 9.16 8.48 -13.58
C ARG A 159 9.68 9.61 -14.45
N ALA A 160 10.99 9.69 -14.63
CA ALA A 160 11.58 10.67 -15.51
C ALA A 160 11.13 10.43 -16.96
N THR A 161 10.99 11.53 -17.72
CA THR A 161 10.69 11.47 -19.14
C THR A 161 11.82 10.84 -19.96
N SER A 162 13.01 10.67 -19.39
CA SER A 162 14.15 9.99 -20.05
C SER A 162 14.24 8.50 -19.70
N SER A 163 13.37 7.99 -18.81
CA SER A 163 13.45 6.59 -18.38
C SER A 163 13.12 5.63 -19.52
N ASP A 164 13.92 4.57 -19.67
CA ASP A 164 13.65 3.52 -20.64
C ASP A 164 12.31 2.82 -20.33
N CYS A 165 11.50 2.65 -21.37
CA CYS A 165 10.20 2.00 -21.33
C CYS A 165 10.29 0.49 -21.62
N GLY A 166 11.51 -0.01 -21.81
CA GLY A 166 11.84 -1.39 -22.08
C GLY A 166 11.79 -1.70 -23.58
N ARG A 167 12.62 -2.65 -24.01
CA ARG A 167 12.84 -3.07 -25.42
C ARG A 167 11.55 -3.36 -26.21
N MET A 168 10.50 -3.79 -25.53
CA MET A 168 9.23 -4.21 -26.13
C MET A 168 8.23 -3.07 -26.37
N ARG A 169 8.42 -1.89 -25.76
CA ARG A 169 7.49 -0.76 -25.94
C ARG A 169 7.90 0.08 -27.14
N ASN A 170 6.89 0.64 -27.82
CA ASN A 170 7.08 1.40 -29.05
C ASN A 170 8.09 2.54 -28.84
N PRO A 171 9.30 2.49 -29.45
CA PRO A 171 10.34 3.47 -29.22
C PRO A 171 9.98 4.86 -29.79
N ARG A 172 8.92 4.96 -30.61
CA ARG A 172 8.39 6.24 -31.13
C ARG A 172 7.40 6.93 -30.17
N LYS A 173 6.92 6.23 -29.14
CA LYS A 173 6.14 6.80 -28.02
C LYS A 173 6.70 6.31 -26.69
N PRO A 174 7.98 6.61 -26.38
CA PRO A 174 8.67 6.00 -25.26
C PRO A 174 8.20 6.54 -23.89
N PHE A 175 7.39 7.61 -23.87
CA PHE A 175 7.11 8.36 -22.64
C PHE A 175 5.61 8.53 -22.39
N MET A 176 5.16 8.19 -21.19
CA MET A 176 3.95 8.79 -20.62
C MET A 176 4.34 10.15 -20.08
N ASN A 177 3.78 11.21 -20.68
CA ASN A 177 3.99 12.56 -20.18
C ASN A 177 3.28 12.70 -18.83
N PHE A 178 3.93 13.39 -17.90
CA PHE A 178 3.26 13.89 -16.71
C PHE A 178 2.23 14.93 -17.16
N LEU A 179 0.96 14.56 -17.09
CA LEU A 179 -0.16 15.37 -17.53
C LEU A 179 -1.13 15.48 -16.38
N ILE A 180 -1.46 16.73 -16.03
CA ILE A 180 -2.53 17.04 -15.11
C ILE A 180 -3.59 17.78 -15.92
N ARG A 181 -4.80 17.25 -15.92
CA ARG A 181 -6.02 17.92 -16.37
C ARG A 181 -6.97 18.02 -15.18
N SER A 182 -8.05 18.79 -15.33
CA SER A 182 -9.05 18.98 -14.28
C SER A 182 -9.58 17.68 -13.68
N THR A 183 -9.75 16.65 -14.51
CA THR A 183 -10.32 15.35 -14.12
C THR A 183 -9.35 14.17 -14.14
N TYR A 184 -8.11 14.38 -14.58
CA TYR A 184 -7.24 13.28 -14.95
C TYR A 184 -5.78 13.60 -14.69
N GLN A 185 -5.06 12.65 -14.12
CA GLN A 185 -3.62 12.74 -13.91
C GLN A 185 -2.98 11.42 -14.33
N THR A 186 -1.95 11.49 -15.18
CA THR A 186 -1.29 10.29 -15.72
C THR A 186 -0.39 9.59 -14.71
N MET A 187 0.24 10.33 -13.81
CA MET A 187 1.20 9.83 -12.82
C MET A 187 1.18 10.72 -11.58
N LEU A 188 1.53 10.20 -10.40
CA LEU A 188 1.69 10.99 -9.19
C LEU A 188 2.84 12.01 -9.31
N HIS A 189 2.80 13.04 -8.47
CA HIS A 189 3.85 14.07 -8.41
C HIS A 189 5.17 13.46 -7.87
N PRO A 190 6.37 13.94 -8.28
CA PRO A 190 7.64 13.42 -7.81
C PRO A 190 7.75 13.34 -6.29
N GLN A 191 7.37 14.41 -5.58
CA GLN A 191 7.42 14.53 -4.12
C GLN A 191 6.54 13.47 -3.43
N VAL A 192 5.35 13.24 -3.97
CA VAL A 192 4.43 12.19 -3.47
C VAL A 192 5.02 10.81 -3.73
N THR A 193 5.62 10.62 -4.91
CA THR A 193 6.28 9.36 -5.28
C THR A 193 7.45 9.05 -4.35
N SER A 194 8.34 10.01 -4.09
CA SER A 194 9.44 9.86 -3.13
C SER A 194 8.90 9.56 -1.72
N MET A 195 7.90 10.30 -1.27
CA MET A 195 7.26 10.05 0.03
C MET A 195 6.74 8.60 0.13
N ILE A 196 6.06 8.10 -0.90
CA ILE A 196 5.55 6.71 -0.94
C ILE A 196 6.71 5.72 -0.94
N LEU A 197 7.68 5.87 -1.84
CA LEU A 197 8.79 4.92 -1.97
C LEU A 197 9.66 4.85 -0.72
N ASP A 198 9.96 6.00 -0.09
CA ASP A 198 10.76 6.06 1.13
C ASP A 198 10.02 5.44 2.33
N SER A 199 8.70 5.58 2.36
CA SER A 199 7.87 5.04 3.46
C SER A 199 7.59 3.55 3.27
N VAL A 200 7.11 3.18 2.09
CA VAL A 200 6.65 1.84 1.76
C VAL A 200 7.80 0.91 1.38
N ARG A 201 8.96 1.43 0.97
CA ARG A 201 10.14 0.66 0.52
C ARG A 201 9.78 -0.66 -0.20
N PRO A 202 8.97 -0.59 -1.28
CA PRO A 202 8.47 -1.79 -1.93
C PRO A 202 9.59 -2.51 -2.69
N SER A 203 9.54 -3.85 -2.69
CA SER A 203 10.37 -4.70 -3.54
C SER A 203 9.81 -4.80 -4.97
N LEU A 204 8.49 -4.59 -5.13
CA LEU A 204 7.79 -4.60 -6.41
C LEU A 204 6.68 -3.54 -6.40
N VAL A 205 6.52 -2.82 -7.51
CA VAL A 205 5.42 -1.87 -7.72
C VAL A 205 4.58 -2.33 -8.90
N LEU A 206 3.28 -2.52 -8.66
CA LEU A 206 2.26 -2.80 -9.65
C LEU A 206 1.38 -1.55 -9.79
N SER A 207 1.50 -0.87 -10.93
CA SER A 207 0.71 0.34 -11.17
C SER A 207 0.18 0.45 -12.59
N GLY A 208 -1.06 0.91 -12.74
CA GLY A 208 -1.72 1.15 -14.03
C GLY A 208 -3.21 1.37 -13.88
#